data_AF-A0AAV7Z6X8-F1
#
_entry.id   AF-A0AAV7Z6X8-F1
#
_cell.length_a   1.000
_cell.length_b   1.000
_cell.length_c   1.000
_cell.angle_alpha   90.00
_cell.angle_beta   90.00
_cell.angle_gamma   90.00
#
_symmetry.space_group_name_H-M   'P 1'
#
loop_
_entity.id
_entity.type
_entity.pdbx_description
1 polymer ?
#
loop_
_entity_poly.entity_id
_entity_poly.type
_entity_poly.pdbx_seq_one_letter_code
_entity_poly.pdbx_strand_id
1 'polypeptide(L)'
;MNRLVLDSMISRLKKVNNPKYDRKKIKLKEQEICLLIKHAKAIFLNQPILLELNPPINICGKRRYSIQLWKSFCRCFECLPLSAIIGDKIFCVHGGLSPHLKTPNDIKKLERPTEVNDSGLICDLLWSDPSEEFDGWGENERGVSYTFGEKIVQKFCDENDFDLICRAHQVVEYGYEFFADQLLVTVFSAPNYCGEFDNSGGIMIVDEELILKANNTENSLKNNSDLPPTPPRKNRSRK
;
A
#
# COMPACT_ATOMS: atom_id res chain seq x y z
N MET A 1 -29.72 -1.59 -5.31
CA MET A 1 -29.73 -0.80 -6.56
C MET A 1 -30.26 -1.70 -7.66
N ASN A 2 -31.03 -1.18 -8.62
CA ASN A 2 -31.38 -1.97 -9.80
C ASN A 2 -30.11 -2.26 -10.63
N ARG A 3 -29.90 -3.53 -10.98
CA ARG A 3 -28.72 -4.01 -11.74
C ARG A 3 -28.56 -3.29 -13.08
N LEU A 4 -29.64 -3.03 -13.80
CA LEU A 4 -29.62 -2.32 -15.09
C LEU A 4 -29.12 -0.88 -14.96
N VAL A 5 -29.44 -0.22 -13.85
CA VAL A 5 -28.99 1.14 -13.55
C VAL A 5 -27.50 1.13 -13.23
N LEU A 6 -27.03 0.15 -12.43
CA LEU A 6 -25.62 -0.04 -12.12
C LEU A 6 -24.77 -0.34 -13.37
N ASP A 7 -25.21 -1.28 -14.19
CA ASP A 7 -24.51 -1.69 -15.42
C ASP A 7 -24.44 -0.54 -16.44
N SER A 8 -25.50 0.28 -16.54
CA SER A 8 -25.51 1.51 -17.35
C SER A 8 -24.49 2.54 -16.85
N MET A 9 -24.33 2.70 -15.54
CA MET A 9 -23.31 3.60 -14.96
C MET A 9 -21.89 3.07 -15.21
N ILE A 10 -21.66 1.77 -15.00
CA ILE A 10 -20.36 1.13 -15.25
C ILE A 10 -19.98 1.24 -16.74
N SER A 11 -20.90 0.95 -17.66
CA SER A 11 -20.67 1.04 -19.10
C SER A 11 -20.29 2.47 -19.52
N ARG A 12 -20.96 3.50 -18.99
CA ARG A 12 -20.61 4.91 -19.24
C ARG A 12 -19.25 5.28 -18.69
N LEU A 13 -18.89 4.79 -17.49
CA LEU A 13 -17.58 5.02 -16.90
C LEU A 13 -16.48 4.31 -17.69
N LYS A 14 -16.66 3.07 -18.15
CA LYS A 14 -15.63 2.35 -18.91
C LYS A 14 -15.23 3.01 -20.24
N LYS A 15 -16.06 3.91 -20.79
CA LYS A 15 -15.74 4.64 -22.03
C LYS A 15 -14.47 5.49 -21.94
N VAL A 16 -13.98 5.86 -20.74
CA VAL A 16 -12.68 6.56 -20.58
C VAL A 16 -11.46 5.74 -21.02
N ASN A 17 -11.58 4.41 -21.12
CA ASN A 17 -10.48 3.57 -21.59
C ASN A 17 -10.25 3.69 -23.11
N ASN A 18 -11.16 4.33 -23.85
CA ASN A 18 -10.94 4.65 -25.25
C ASN A 18 -10.23 6.02 -25.35
N PRO A 19 -8.97 6.09 -25.82
CA PRO A 19 -8.21 7.34 -25.91
C PRO A 19 -8.84 8.38 -26.86
N LYS A 20 -9.73 7.96 -27.77
CA LYS A 20 -10.50 8.85 -28.66
C LYS A 20 -11.75 9.46 -27.98
N TYR A 21 -12.08 9.03 -26.76
CA TYR A 21 -13.30 9.45 -26.09
C TYR A 21 -13.05 10.65 -25.17
N ASP A 22 -13.81 11.73 -25.40
CA ASP A 22 -13.73 12.94 -24.58
C ASP A 22 -14.22 12.68 -23.14
N ARG A 23 -13.27 12.71 -22.19
CA ARG A 23 -13.49 12.50 -20.76
C ARG A 23 -14.41 13.55 -20.12
N LYS A 24 -14.66 14.70 -20.77
CA LYS A 24 -15.62 15.72 -20.32
C LYS A 24 -17.08 15.33 -20.65
N LYS A 25 -17.30 14.35 -21.53
CA LYS A 25 -18.63 13.88 -21.94
C LYS A 25 -19.22 12.77 -21.06
N ILE A 26 -18.46 12.24 -20.09
CA ILE A 26 -19.03 11.32 -19.10
C ILE A 26 -19.87 12.13 -18.12
N LYS A 27 -21.20 11.97 -18.21
CA LYS A 27 -22.17 12.55 -17.29
C LYS A 27 -22.89 11.42 -16.55
N LEU A 28 -22.54 11.24 -15.28
CA LEU A 28 -23.42 10.61 -14.30
C LEU A 28 -24.27 11.72 -13.68
N LYS A 29 -25.57 11.49 -13.53
CA LYS A 29 -26.47 12.43 -12.85
C LYS A 29 -26.18 12.41 -11.34
N GLU A 30 -26.39 13.52 -10.66
CA GLU A 30 -26.18 13.61 -9.21
C GLU A 30 -26.98 12.56 -8.43
N GLN A 31 -28.23 12.31 -8.84
CA GLN A 31 -29.09 11.27 -8.27
C GLN A 31 -28.49 9.86 -8.42
N GLU A 32 -27.81 9.58 -9.53
CA GLU A 32 -27.12 8.31 -9.79
C GLU A 32 -25.90 8.14 -8.86
N ILE A 33 -25.16 9.23 -8.63
CA ILE A 33 -24.00 9.26 -7.72
C ILE A 33 -24.47 9.08 -6.26
N CYS A 34 -25.50 9.80 -5.83
CA CYS A 34 -26.08 9.65 -4.49
C CYS A 34 -26.58 8.22 -4.23
N LEU A 35 -27.16 7.58 -5.25
CA LEU A 35 -27.61 6.20 -5.17
C LEU A 35 -26.43 5.21 -5.06
N LEU A 36 -25.32 5.45 -5.78
CA LEU A 36 -24.07 4.69 -5.64
C LEU A 36 -23.50 4.79 -4.23
N ILE A 37 -23.41 6.01 -3.70
CA ILE A 37 -22.88 6.27 -2.34
C ILE A 37 -23.73 5.58 -1.27
N LYS A 38 -25.07 5.70 -1.36
CA LYS A 38 -25.99 5.07 -0.41
C LYS A 38 -25.81 3.55 -0.39
N HIS A 39 -25.66 2.93 -1.56
CA HIS A 39 -25.48 1.48 -1.65
C HIS A 39 -24.08 1.03 -1.23
N ALA A 40 -23.02 1.75 -1.60
CA ALA A 40 -21.65 1.45 -1.17
C ALA A 40 -21.52 1.54 0.36
N LYS A 41 -22.08 2.59 0.99
CA LYS A 41 -22.11 2.73 2.45
C LYS A 41 -22.78 1.53 3.14
N ALA A 42 -23.90 1.06 2.62
CA ALA A 42 -24.58 -0.11 3.16
C ALA A 42 -23.74 -1.39 3.03
N ILE A 43 -22.97 -1.54 1.95
CA ILE A 43 -22.05 -2.67 1.77
C ILE A 43 -20.92 -2.61 2.79
N PHE A 44 -20.26 -1.46 2.94
CA PHE A 44 -19.14 -1.30 3.88
C PHE A 44 -19.55 -1.50 5.35
N LEU A 45 -20.73 -1.00 5.75
CA LEU A 45 -21.25 -1.21 7.12
C LEU A 45 -21.57 -2.67 7.44
N ASN A 46 -21.89 -3.47 6.41
CA ASN A 46 -22.19 -4.88 6.55
C ASN A 46 -20.94 -5.78 6.41
N GLN A 47 -19.79 -5.21 6.10
CA GLN A 47 -18.53 -5.92 6.02
C GLN A 47 -17.72 -5.73 7.32
N PRO A 48 -16.93 -6.74 7.74
CA PRO A 48 -16.04 -6.61 8.88
C PRO A 48 -14.99 -5.53 8.62
N ILE A 49 -14.59 -4.84 9.69
CA ILE A 49 -13.56 -3.79 9.62
C ILE A 49 -12.19 -4.33 9.19
N LEU A 50 -11.96 -5.63 9.40
CA LEU A 50 -10.88 -6.41 8.81
C LEU A 50 -11.49 -7.25 7.70
N LEU A 51 -11.25 -6.84 6.44
CA LEU A 51 -11.70 -7.60 5.29
C LEU A 51 -10.73 -8.75 5.04
N GLU A 52 -11.18 -9.96 5.35
CA GLU A 52 -10.52 -11.19 4.91
C GLU A 52 -10.91 -11.45 3.46
N LEU A 53 -10.02 -11.09 2.54
CA LEU A 53 -10.26 -11.18 1.12
C LEU A 53 -9.34 -12.23 0.51
N ASN A 54 -9.93 -13.13 -0.25
CA ASN A 54 -9.17 -14.08 -1.03
C ASN A 54 -8.68 -13.40 -2.32
N PRO A 55 -7.41 -13.59 -2.72
CA PRO A 55 -6.88 -13.02 -3.97
C PRO A 55 -7.69 -13.47 -5.20
N PRO A 56 -7.75 -12.66 -6.29
CA PRO A 56 -6.97 -11.42 -6.60
C PRO A 56 -7.73 -10.04 -6.50
N ILE A 57 -7.03 -8.91 -6.21
CA ILE A 57 -7.60 -7.52 -5.97
C ILE A 57 -6.69 -6.34 -6.48
N ASN A 58 -7.26 -5.13 -6.81
CA ASN A 58 -6.58 -3.87 -7.27
C ASN A 58 -7.10 -2.55 -6.58
N ILE A 59 -6.31 -1.43 -6.44
CA ILE A 59 -6.62 -0.16 -5.66
C ILE A 59 -6.19 1.20 -6.38
N CYS A 60 -6.99 2.32 -6.46
CA CYS A 60 -6.73 3.62 -7.25
C CYS A 60 -7.44 5.00 -6.81
N GLY A 61 -7.05 6.27 -7.26
CA GLY A 61 -7.79 7.61 -7.09
C GLY A 61 -7.40 8.97 -7.85
N LYS A 62 -8.33 9.98 -8.10
CA LYS A 62 -8.15 11.42 -8.64
C LYS A 62 -9.37 12.42 -8.39
N ARG A 63 -9.20 13.78 -8.31
CA ARG A 63 -10.21 14.83 -7.87
C ARG A 63 -11.00 15.58 -8.99
N ARG A 64 -12.34 15.63 -8.94
CA ARG A 64 -13.26 16.26 -9.95
C ARG A 64 -14.58 16.85 -9.37
N TYR A 65 -14.85 16.74 -8.06
CA TYR A 65 -16.18 16.84 -7.47
C TYR A 65 -16.26 17.77 -6.24
N SER A 66 -17.47 17.93 -5.67
CA SER A 66 -17.79 18.88 -4.59
C SER A 66 -16.99 18.65 -3.30
N ILE A 67 -16.86 19.72 -2.51
CA ILE A 67 -16.17 19.72 -1.20
C ILE A 67 -16.81 18.70 -0.25
N GLN A 68 -18.14 18.54 -0.27
CA GLN A 68 -18.84 17.57 0.56
C GLN A 68 -18.50 16.12 0.19
N LEU A 69 -18.32 15.83 -1.10
CA LEU A 69 -17.86 14.52 -1.54
C LEU A 69 -16.40 14.29 -1.14
N TRP A 70 -15.55 15.30 -1.26
CA TRP A 70 -14.17 15.23 -0.77
C TRP A 70 -14.11 14.94 0.73
N LYS A 71 -14.89 15.66 1.56
CA LYS A 71 -14.98 15.39 3.01
C LYS A 71 -15.45 13.96 3.31
N SER A 72 -16.31 13.41 2.46
CA SER A 72 -16.77 12.03 2.58
C SER A 72 -15.67 11.02 2.25
N PHE A 73 -14.79 11.32 1.29
CA PHE A 73 -13.57 10.54 1.04
C PHE A 73 -12.57 10.65 2.18
N CYS A 74 -12.33 11.84 2.73
CA CYS A 74 -11.45 12.01 3.90
C CYS A 74 -11.90 11.16 5.09
N ARG A 75 -13.19 11.23 5.44
CA ARG A 75 -13.78 10.38 6.48
C ARG A 75 -13.68 8.88 6.18
N CYS A 76 -13.62 8.50 4.90
CA CYS A 76 -13.38 7.12 4.51
C CYS A 76 -11.91 6.72 4.71
N PHE A 77 -10.97 7.62 4.41
CA PHE A 77 -9.54 7.38 4.58
C PHE A 77 -9.13 7.29 6.05
N GLU A 78 -9.77 8.06 6.94
CA GLU A 78 -9.60 7.98 8.39
C GLU A 78 -9.91 6.58 8.98
N CYS A 79 -10.62 5.73 8.21
CA CYS A 79 -10.97 4.37 8.61
C CYS A 79 -10.06 3.29 8.00
N LEU A 80 -9.08 3.63 7.16
CA LEU A 80 -8.19 2.64 6.53
C LEU A 80 -7.32 1.93 7.58
N PRO A 81 -7.00 0.64 7.40
CA PRO A 81 -5.99 -0.03 8.21
C PRO A 81 -4.60 0.56 7.91
N LEU A 82 -3.72 0.58 8.91
CA LEU A 82 -2.37 1.16 8.80
C LEU A 82 -1.28 0.15 8.41
N SER A 83 -1.47 -1.13 8.73
CA SER A 83 -0.53 -2.21 8.43
C SER A 83 -1.24 -3.54 8.26
N ALA A 84 -0.53 -4.54 7.76
CA ALA A 84 -0.97 -5.92 7.64
C ALA A 84 0.17 -6.88 7.99
N ILE A 85 -0.17 -8.12 8.35
CA ILE A 85 0.79 -9.20 8.55
C ILE A 85 0.39 -10.37 7.63
N ILE A 86 1.34 -10.90 6.86
CA ILE A 86 1.13 -12.03 5.95
C ILE A 86 1.88 -13.24 6.48
N GLY A 87 1.16 -14.36 6.67
CA GLY A 87 1.72 -15.64 7.10
C GLY A 87 2.56 -15.56 8.39
N ASP A 88 2.22 -14.63 9.29
CA ASP A 88 2.95 -14.31 10.52
C ASP A 88 4.43 -13.91 10.34
N LYS A 89 4.88 -13.72 9.09
CA LYS A 89 6.30 -13.52 8.76
C LYS A 89 6.61 -12.23 8.00
N ILE A 90 5.62 -11.63 7.34
CA ILE A 90 5.83 -10.40 6.57
C ILE A 90 5.01 -9.27 7.18
N PHE A 91 5.69 -8.26 7.70
CA PHE A 91 5.06 -7.02 8.18
C PHE A 91 4.92 -6.03 7.03
N CYS A 92 3.69 -5.63 6.71
CA CYS A 92 3.38 -4.74 5.59
C CYS A 92 2.93 -3.37 6.10
N VAL A 93 3.54 -2.30 5.58
CA VAL A 93 3.26 -0.91 5.99
C VAL A 93 3.50 0.05 4.82
N HIS A 94 2.86 1.23 4.78
CA HIS A 94 3.11 2.17 3.67
C HIS A 94 4.45 2.89 3.80
N GLY A 95 4.63 3.61 4.90
CA GLY A 95 5.87 4.29 5.28
C GLY A 95 6.89 3.26 5.74
N GLY A 96 7.17 3.20 7.03
CA GLY A 96 8.10 2.22 7.57
C GLY A 96 7.90 2.02 9.05
N LEU A 97 9.02 1.93 9.77
CA LEU A 97 9.02 1.73 11.22
C LEU A 97 8.86 3.06 11.97
N SER A 98 8.60 2.98 13.27
CA SER A 98 8.50 4.13 14.17
C SER A 98 9.37 3.91 15.41
N PRO A 99 10.00 4.96 16.00
CA PRO A 99 10.61 4.88 17.32
C PRO A 99 9.62 4.46 18.41
N HIS A 100 8.32 4.66 18.16
CA HIS A 100 7.22 4.33 19.06
C HIS A 100 6.62 2.95 18.80
N LEU A 101 7.06 2.24 17.76
CA LEU A 101 6.59 0.90 17.41
C LEU A 101 7.52 -0.15 18.02
N LYS A 102 7.07 -0.83 19.07
CA LYS A 102 7.81 -1.97 19.65
C LYS A 102 7.29 -3.28 19.09
N THR A 103 5.97 -3.42 19.06
CA THR A 103 5.29 -4.63 18.57
C THR A 103 4.10 -4.26 17.69
N PRO A 104 3.66 -5.15 16.78
CA PRO A 104 2.42 -4.95 16.02
C PRO A 104 1.18 -4.73 16.89
N ASN A 105 1.19 -5.17 18.16
CA ASN A 105 0.10 -4.92 19.09
C ASN A 105 -0.03 -3.43 19.46
N ASP A 106 1.01 -2.61 19.29
CA ASP A 106 0.92 -1.17 19.50
C ASP A 106 0.03 -0.51 18.44
N ILE A 107 0.04 -1.04 17.21
CA ILE A 107 -0.85 -0.60 16.12
C ILE A 107 -2.30 -1.02 16.40
N LYS A 108 -2.52 -2.23 16.94
CA LYS A 108 -3.87 -2.73 17.27
C LYS A 108 -4.60 -1.89 18.33
N LYS A 109 -3.86 -1.15 19.16
CA LYS A 109 -4.43 -0.25 20.19
C LYS A 109 -4.93 1.07 19.61
N LEU A 110 -4.59 1.40 18.37
CA LEU A 110 -5.02 2.63 17.73
C LEU A 110 -6.50 2.55 17.36
N GLU A 111 -7.25 3.57 17.76
CA GLU A 111 -8.67 3.69 17.44
C GLU A 111 -8.87 4.30 16.04
N ARG A 112 -9.96 3.91 15.38
CA ARG A 112 -10.42 4.48 14.11
C ARG A 112 -11.87 4.98 14.29
N PRO A 113 -12.29 6.07 13.62
CA PRO A 113 -11.54 6.88 12.66
C PRO A 113 -10.44 7.71 13.31
N THR A 114 -9.35 7.94 12.59
CA THR A 114 -8.22 8.74 13.08
C THR A 114 -7.63 9.58 11.97
N GLU A 115 -7.28 10.83 12.29
CA GLU A 115 -6.53 11.70 11.40
C GLU A 115 -5.02 11.41 11.52
N VAL A 116 -4.29 11.69 10.44
CA VAL A 116 -2.83 11.58 10.47
C VAL A 116 -2.27 12.87 11.06
N ASN A 117 -1.80 12.79 12.30
CA ASN A 117 -1.10 13.90 12.95
C ASN A 117 0.26 14.16 12.27
N ASP A 118 0.83 15.35 12.52
CA ASP A 118 2.15 15.73 11.99
C ASP A 118 3.31 14.93 12.62
N SER A 119 3.05 14.19 13.70
CA SER A 119 4.03 13.34 14.39
C SER A 119 3.38 12.14 15.10
N GLY A 120 4.23 11.21 15.56
CA GLY A 120 3.82 10.03 16.32
C GLY A 120 3.59 8.79 15.45
N LEU A 121 3.15 7.70 16.08
CA LEU A 121 3.13 6.36 15.48
C LEU A 121 2.42 6.31 14.12
N ILE A 122 1.24 6.92 13.97
CA ILE A 122 0.49 6.92 12.70
C ILE A 122 1.25 7.66 11.61
N CYS A 123 1.83 8.83 11.95
CA CYS A 123 2.65 9.59 11.02
C CYS A 123 3.83 8.75 10.55
N ASP A 124 4.54 8.12 11.49
CA ASP A 124 5.73 7.34 11.19
C ASP A 124 5.44 6.10 10.31
N LEU A 125 4.36 5.37 10.61
CA LEU A 125 3.91 4.25 9.78
C LEU A 125 3.56 4.66 8.34
N LEU A 126 3.30 5.94 8.07
CA LEU A 126 2.93 6.44 6.74
C LEU A 126 4.06 7.20 6.03
N TRP A 127 5.04 7.73 6.76
CA TRP A 127 6.00 8.71 6.24
C TRP A 127 7.47 8.39 6.51
N SER A 128 7.80 7.40 7.34
CA SER A 128 9.20 7.05 7.56
C SER A 128 9.82 6.29 6.38
N ASP A 129 11.13 6.44 6.21
CA ASP A 129 11.89 5.83 5.12
C ASP A 129 13.16 5.11 5.61
N PRO A 130 13.55 3.97 5.01
CA PRO A 130 14.87 3.39 5.23
C PRO A 130 15.97 4.31 4.71
N SER A 131 17.14 4.31 5.36
CA SER A 131 18.34 5.06 4.94
C SER A 131 19.61 4.26 5.16
N GLU A 132 20.55 4.35 4.21
CA GLU A 132 21.89 3.76 4.30
C GLU A 132 22.88 4.68 5.03
N GLU A 133 22.53 5.93 5.30
CA GLU A 133 23.47 6.92 5.84
C GLU A 133 23.84 6.67 7.31
N PHE A 134 22.97 6.00 8.07
CA PHE A 134 23.18 5.69 9.48
C PHE A 134 22.39 4.45 9.90
N ASP A 135 22.90 3.75 10.91
CA ASP A 135 22.26 2.52 11.42
C ASP A 135 21.08 2.76 12.37
N GLY A 136 20.87 4.01 12.80
CA GLY A 136 19.90 4.39 13.83
C GLY A 136 18.66 5.09 13.28
N TRP A 137 18.08 5.97 14.09
CA TRP A 137 17.07 6.93 13.63
C TRP A 137 17.73 8.23 13.19
N GLY A 138 17.25 8.81 12.10
CA GLY A 138 17.70 10.11 11.62
C GLY A 138 16.52 11.02 11.25
N GLU A 139 16.86 12.26 10.89
CA GLU A 139 15.90 13.20 10.35
C GLU A 139 15.52 12.80 8.93
N ASN A 140 14.26 13.02 8.56
CA ASN A 140 13.79 12.76 7.20
C ASN A 140 13.83 14.05 6.40
N GLU A 141 14.55 14.06 5.27
CA GLU A 141 14.64 15.20 4.36
C GLU A 141 13.29 15.63 3.77
N ARG A 142 12.27 14.77 3.83
CA ARG A 142 10.88 15.13 3.51
C ARG A 142 10.27 16.15 4.47
N GLY A 143 10.92 16.43 5.60
CA GLY A 143 10.44 17.33 6.64
C GLY A 143 9.32 16.75 7.51
N VAL A 144 9.11 15.43 7.46
CA VAL A 144 8.09 14.71 8.24
C VAL A 144 8.60 13.33 8.65
N SER A 145 8.28 12.93 9.88
CA SER A 145 8.74 11.67 10.48
C SER A 145 10.27 11.52 10.48
N TYR A 146 10.75 10.28 10.42
CA TYR A 146 12.14 9.87 10.60
C TYR A 146 12.60 8.99 9.44
N THR A 147 13.91 8.88 9.34
CA THR A 147 14.60 7.85 8.57
C THR A 147 15.13 6.77 9.53
N PHE A 148 15.28 5.53 9.06
CA PHE A 148 15.76 4.43 9.90
C PHE A 148 16.75 3.51 9.17
N GLY A 149 17.80 3.13 9.90
CA GLY A 149 18.88 2.30 9.38
C GLY A 149 18.66 0.80 9.45
N GLU A 150 19.63 0.07 8.92
CA GLU A 150 19.63 -1.38 8.86
C GLU A 150 19.48 -2.04 10.25
N LYS A 151 20.18 -1.54 11.28
CA LYS A 151 20.07 -2.12 12.63
C LYS A 151 18.67 -1.99 13.22
N ILE A 152 17.91 -0.96 12.86
CA ILE A 152 16.52 -0.80 13.28
C ILE A 152 15.64 -1.88 12.62
N VAL A 153 15.84 -2.14 11.32
CA VAL A 153 15.13 -3.20 10.59
C VAL A 153 15.45 -4.57 11.19
N GLN A 154 16.74 -4.90 11.33
CA GLN A 154 17.20 -6.17 11.89
C GLN A 154 16.61 -6.41 13.28
N LYS A 155 16.71 -5.40 14.16
CA LYS A 155 16.16 -5.47 15.52
C LYS A 155 14.66 -5.72 15.52
N PHE A 156 13.90 -4.95 14.73
CA PHE A 156 12.44 -5.10 14.69
C PHE A 156 12.02 -6.50 14.20
N CYS A 157 12.67 -7.00 13.13
CA CYS A 157 12.43 -8.34 12.61
C CYS A 157 12.78 -9.42 13.63
N ASP A 158 13.95 -9.34 14.28
CA ASP A 158 14.36 -10.33 15.28
C ASP A 158 13.48 -10.31 16.54
N GLU A 159 13.08 -9.14 17.05
CA GLU A 159 12.24 -9.02 18.25
C GLU A 159 10.78 -9.47 18.02
N ASN A 160 10.27 -9.38 16.79
CA ASN A 160 8.90 -9.72 16.45
C ASN A 160 8.76 -11.00 15.60
N ASP A 161 9.86 -11.73 15.39
CA ASP A 161 9.93 -12.96 14.58
C ASP A 161 9.43 -12.81 13.14
N PHE A 162 9.71 -11.65 12.53
CA PHE A 162 9.44 -11.41 11.11
C PHE A 162 10.64 -11.77 10.23
N ASP A 163 10.34 -12.29 9.05
CA ASP A 163 11.32 -12.59 8.01
C ASP A 163 11.50 -11.41 7.04
N LEU A 164 10.49 -10.53 6.93
CA LEU A 164 10.49 -9.42 5.96
C LEU A 164 9.59 -8.25 6.41
N ILE A 165 10.03 -7.04 6.11
CA ILE A 165 9.20 -5.83 6.07
C ILE A 165 8.92 -5.50 4.60
N CYS A 166 7.64 -5.41 4.21
CA CYS A 166 7.23 -4.98 2.88
C CYS A 166 6.64 -3.58 2.94
N ARG A 167 7.16 -2.64 2.13
CA ARG A 167 6.75 -1.24 2.20
C ARG A 167 6.61 -0.49 0.88
N ALA A 168 5.95 0.66 0.99
CA ALA A 168 5.53 1.67 -0.01
C ALA A 168 6.51 2.79 -0.44
N HIS A 169 5.87 3.94 -0.73
CA HIS A 169 6.31 5.34 -0.56
C HIS A 169 7.49 5.87 -1.40
N GLN A 170 8.58 5.13 -1.57
CA GLN A 170 9.74 5.57 -2.34
C GLN A 170 9.65 5.04 -3.78
N VAL A 171 9.90 5.93 -4.75
CA VAL A 171 10.06 5.53 -6.16
C VAL A 171 11.39 4.78 -6.26
N VAL A 172 11.37 3.60 -6.86
CA VAL A 172 12.55 2.74 -7.06
C VAL A 172 12.62 2.32 -8.53
N GLU A 173 13.84 2.22 -9.07
CA GLU A 173 14.09 2.09 -10.51
C GLU A 173 13.33 0.93 -11.15
N TYR A 174 13.41 -0.27 -10.56
CA TYR A 174 12.81 -1.49 -11.10
C TYR A 174 11.42 -1.79 -10.56
N GLY A 175 10.82 -0.85 -9.82
CA GLY A 175 9.55 -1.04 -9.14
C GLY A 175 9.63 -1.89 -7.86
N TYR A 176 10.80 -2.41 -7.51
CA TYR A 176 11.10 -2.95 -6.18
C TYR A 176 12.59 -2.76 -5.84
N GLU A 177 12.92 -2.74 -4.55
CA GLU A 177 14.29 -2.63 -4.05
C GLU A 177 14.41 -3.27 -2.66
N PHE A 178 15.49 -4.01 -2.42
CA PHE A 178 15.77 -4.63 -1.11
C PHE A 178 16.72 -3.75 -0.28
N PHE A 179 16.56 -3.85 1.04
CA PHE A 179 17.38 -3.16 2.04
C PHE A 179 17.65 -4.09 3.23
N ALA A 180 18.70 -3.78 4.02
CA ALA A 180 19.06 -4.48 5.26
C ALA A 180 19.15 -6.00 5.10
N ASP A 181 20.09 -6.48 4.27
CA ASP A 181 20.26 -7.90 3.95
C ASP A 181 18.95 -8.60 3.52
N GLN A 182 18.15 -7.87 2.73
CA GLN A 182 16.84 -8.30 2.21
C GLN A 182 15.76 -8.52 3.29
N LEU A 183 15.96 -8.00 4.50
CA LEU A 183 14.94 -7.99 5.56
C LEU A 183 13.88 -6.90 5.34
N LEU A 184 14.09 -5.98 4.40
CA LEU A 184 13.09 -5.01 3.97
C LEU A 184 13.05 -4.96 2.44
N VAL A 185 11.84 -4.83 1.90
CA VAL A 185 11.60 -4.57 0.47
C VAL A 185 10.68 -3.36 0.28
N THR A 186 11.10 -2.43 -0.56
CA THR A 186 10.26 -1.36 -1.11
C THR A 186 9.63 -1.85 -2.40
N VAL A 187 8.32 -1.64 -2.58
CA VAL A 187 7.57 -1.98 -3.81
C VAL A 187 6.86 -0.73 -4.32
N PHE A 188 7.11 -0.37 -5.57
CA PHE A 188 6.51 0.79 -6.21
C PHE A 188 5.84 0.40 -7.53
N SER A 189 4.51 0.51 -7.58
CA SER A 189 3.72 -0.03 -8.69
C SER A 189 3.29 1.00 -9.75
N ALA A 190 3.71 2.26 -9.64
CA ALA A 190 3.41 3.28 -10.65
C ALA A 190 4.61 3.45 -11.60
N PRO A 191 4.56 2.86 -12.82
CA PRO A 191 5.61 3.08 -13.82
C PRO A 191 5.57 4.52 -14.33
N ASN A 192 6.72 5.02 -14.76
CA ASN A 192 6.93 6.38 -15.24
C ASN A 192 6.30 7.41 -14.29
N TYR A 193 6.71 7.37 -13.02
CA TYR A 193 6.09 8.15 -11.98
C TYR A 193 6.09 9.64 -12.34
N CYS A 194 4.92 10.27 -12.22
CA CYS A 194 4.69 11.67 -12.60
C CYS A 194 5.05 12.07 -14.05
N GLY A 195 5.45 11.14 -14.92
CA GLY A 195 6.01 11.49 -16.24
C GLY A 195 7.45 12.02 -16.18
N GLU A 196 8.10 11.94 -15.02
CA GLU A 196 9.42 12.53 -14.74
C GLU A 196 10.50 11.47 -14.47
N PHE A 197 10.09 10.29 -14.03
CA PHE A 197 10.96 9.17 -13.73
C PHE A 197 10.86 8.12 -14.83
N ASP A 198 11.94 7.43 -15.15
CA ASP A 198 11.93 6.28 -16.07
C ASP A 198 11.77 4.95 -15.30
N ASN A 199 11.13 5.01 -14.13
CA ASN A 199 10.99 3.85 -13.26
C ASN A 199 9.94 2.87 -13.78
N SER A 200 10.18 1.62 -13.49
CA SER A 200 9.26 0.52 -13.69
C SER A 200 8.24 0.39 -12.55
N GLY A 201 7.14 -0.31 -12.83
CA GLY A 201 6.16 -0.70 -11.81
C GLY A 201 6.37 -2.14 -11.37
N GLY A 202 6.46 -2.38 -10.06
CA GLY A 202 6.67 -3.70 -9.46
C GLY A 202 5.44 -4.23 -8.73
N ILE A 203 5.31 -5.56 -8.67
CA ILE A 203 4.36 -6.29 -7.83
C ILE A 203 5.12 -7.41 -7.14
N MET A 204 4.95 -7.55 -5.82
CA MET A 204 5.45 -8.70 -5.05
C MET A 204 4.34 -9.75 -4.92
N ILE A 205 4.61 -10.95 -5.45
CA ILE A 205 3.76 -12.13 -5.31
C ILE A 205 4.33 -12.97 -4.17
N VAL A 206 3.49 -13.26 -3.17
CA VAL A 206 3.80 -14.16 -2.06
C VAL A 206 2.95 -15.41 -2.25
N ASP A 207 3.57 -16.56 -2.47
CA ASP A 207 2.84 -17.83 -2.54
C ASP A 207 2.61 -18.46 -1.16
N GLU A 208 1.94 -19.62 -1.12
CA GLU A 208 1.63 -20.33 0.13
C GLU A 208 2.89 -20.80 0.88
N GLU A 209 4.01 -20.95 0.17
CA GLU A 209 5.31 -21.23 0.74
C GLU A 209 6.08 -19.95 1.10
N LEU A 210 5.44 -18.78 1.03
CA LEU A 210 6.03 -17.45 1.26
C LEU A 210 7.22 -17.13 0.35
N ILE A 211 7.29 -17.74 -0.84
CA ILE A 211 8.30 -17.43 -1.85
C ILE A 211 7.91 -16.13 -2.54
N LEU A 212 8.87 -15.22 -2.67
CA LEU A 212 8.69 -13.91 -3.27
C LEU A 212 9.01 -13.97 -4.77
N LYS A 213 8.08 -13.49 -5.60
CA LYS A 213 8.35 -13.18 -7.02
C LYS A 213 8.06 -11.71 -7.26
N ALA A 214 9.09 -10.96 -7.64
CA ALA A 214 8.94 -9.58 -8.07
C ALA A 214 8.75 -9.56 -9.60
N ASN A 215 7.62 -9.07 -10.08
CA ASN A 215 7.38 -8.88 -11.50
C ASN A 215 7.42 -7.38 -11.84
N ASN A 216 8.12 -7.05 -12.91
CA ASN A 216 8.13 -5.71 -13.47
C ASN A 216 7.12 -5.63 -14.64
N THR A 217 6.27 -4.62 -14.61
CA THR A 217 5.24 -4.30 -15.64
C THR A 217 5.79 -4.17 -17.06
N GLU A 218 7.08 -3.85 -17.25
CA GLU A 218 7.73 -3.80 -18.57
C GLU A 218 8.30 -5.15 -19.04
N ASN A 219 8.52 -6.11 -18.13
CA ASN A 219 9.25 -7.36 -18.38
C ASN A 219 8.38 -8.63 -18.33
N SER A 220 7.10 -8.54 -18.73
CA SER A 220 6.24 -9.73 -18.91
C SER A 220 6.71 -10.70 -20.03
N LEU A 221 7.93 -10.54 -20.57
CA LEU A 221 8.49 -11.32 -21.67
C LEU A 221 9.97 -11.75 -21.52
N LYS A 222 10.64 -11.62 -20.36
CA LYS A 222 12.04 -12.11 -20.21
C LYS A 222 12.24 -13.00 -18.98
N ASN A 223 13.11 -14.01 -19.16
CA ASN A 223 13.29 -15.19 -18.32
C ASN A 223 13.58 -14.90 -16.84
N ASN A 224 13.14 -15.81 -15.96
CA ASN A 224 13.31 -15.86 -14.50
C ASN A 224 14.79 -15.82 -13.99
N SER A 225 15.80 -15.64 -14.83
CA SER A 225 17.22 -15.77 -14.47
C SER A 225 17.84 -14.52 -13.84
N ASP A 226 17.18 -13.36 -13.91
CA ASP A 226 17.76 -12.07 -13.51
C ASP A 226 17.14 -11.52 -12.21
N LEU A 227 16.33 -12.32 -11.51
CA LEU A 227 15.75 -11.94 -10.22
C LEU A 227 16.75 -12.19 -9.09
N PRO A 228 16.97 -11.24 -8.17
CA PRO A 228 17.74 -11.50 -6.97
C PRO A 228 17.09 -12.67 -6.20
N PRO A 229 17.89 -13.60 -5.65
CA PRO A 229 17.36 -14.76 -4.94
C PRO A 229 16.49 -14.31 -3.78
N THR A 230 15.37 -14.99 -3.56
CA THR A 230 14.53 -14.82 -2.37
C THR A 230 15.41 -14.91 -1.11
N PRO A 231 15.20 -14.04 -0.10
CA PRO A 231 16.00 -14.06 1.12
C PRO A 231 16.06 -15.47 1.71
N PRO A 232 17.22 -15.96 2.13
CA PRO A 232 17.33 -17.28 2.73
C PRO A 232 16.48 -17.33 4.00
N ARG A 233 15.48 -18.21 4.03
CA ARG A 233 14.73 -18.54 5.25
C ARG A 233 15.74 -18.86 6.37
N LYS A 234 15.67 -18.15 7.50
CA LYS A 234 16.32 -18.62 8.73
C LYS A 234 15.64 -19.96 9.09
N ASN A 235 16.33 -21.09 8.87
CA ASN A 235 15.92 -22.39 9.40
C ASN A 235 16.03 -22.37 10.94
N ARG A 236 15.09 -21.72 11.61
CA ARG A 236 14.96 -21.77 13.07
C ARG A 236 14.10 -22.98 13.41
N SER A 237 14.76 -24.07 13.79
CA SER A 237 14.13 -25.25 14.39
C SER A 237 13.22 -24.81 15.54
N ARG A 238 11.92 -25.11 15.45
CA ARG A 238 10.96 -24.92 16.53
C ARG A 238 11.51 -25.58 17.80
N LYS A 239 11.82 -24.78 18.83
CA LYS A 239 11.94 -25.25 20.20
C LYS A 239 10.64 -24.94 20.93
#